data_AF-A0A1A2RS14-F1
#
_entry.id   AF-A0A1A2RS14-F1
#
_cell.length_a   1.000
_cell.length_b   1.000
_cell.length_c   1.000
_cell.angle_alpha   90.00
_cell.angle_beta   90.00
_cell.angle_gamma   90.00
#
_symmetry.space_group_name_H-M   'P 1'
#
loop_
_entity.id
_entity.type
_entity.pdbx_description
1 polymer ?
#
loop_
_entity_poly.entity_id
_entity_poly.type
_entity_poly.pdbx_seq_one_letter_code
_entity_poly.pdbx_strand_id
1 'polypeptide(L)'
;MAYAEAGWYVLPTDPANIKNPGSVVGGKWHELSSRDPEQIRRWWSAKPNYGIALHCGRSGAVMFDLDADDFDTVPGRFVEALRSADAIQLTRPVGDRGHYVFAMPQGESLSNRAGAFATYGEVRGKNGVVVAAPTPHPGGGHYHWAKAGPVVTSPPAALRECLSAANTNDVEPLTDAAFEEFLRAHDRDDRPGAMNVVIDRFRADVAAGVSRHYAMVKALGFGYRDAIAGYYPARRLTDALSEAFHAAYKKPIPKRRPRPGGGEFMAAARYVAAEEGGVDPDELRARKDGFVDVKNFKLSQRALAPGGRWHPDTFDEKLRALPVEPAEYGGGRYRLVTARELAEPVEPMRWLVRGIWPERSAGVLAGDKKSLKTWNLQAIALAVSAGTALFGRYHVTSSGAVLYLSGEGGRNTFANRHQVIAARYGISAKVLRELPFGAEFGVGTLTDRSSPML
;
A
#
# COMPACT_ATOMS: atom_id res chain seq x y z
N MET A 1 -27.13 -13.10 -0.92
CA MET A 1 -28.60 -12.94 -0.93
C MET A 1 -29.02 -11.59 -0.39
N ALA A 2 -28.73 -11.26 0.88
CA ALA A 2 -29.10 -9.98 1.50
C ALA A 2 -28.83 -8.72 0.65
N TYR A 3 -27.67 -8.58 0.00
CA TYR A 3 -27.40 -7.43 -0.88
C TYR A 3 -28.36 -7.33 -2.07
N ALA A 4 -28.65 -8.44 -2.74
CA ALA A 4 -29.55 -8.47 -3.88
C ALA A 4 -31.00 -8.17 -3.47
N GLU A 5 -31.42 -8.66 -2.31
CA GLU A 5 -32.72 -8.34 -1.70
C GLU A 5 -32.81 -6.85 -1.32
N ALA A 6 -31.70 -6.24 -0.90
CA ALA A 6 -31.58 -4.80 -0.69
C ALA A 6 -31.42 -3.99 -2.00
N GLY A 7 -31.58 -4.63 -3.16
CA GLY A 7 -31.59 -3.97 -4.47
C GLY A 7 -30.23 -3.86 -5.17
N TRP A 8 -29.15 -4.36 -4.57
CA TRP A 8 -27.81 -4.27 -5.15
C TRP A 8 -27.56 -5.29 -6.25
N TYR A 9 -26.95 -4.83 -7.34
CA TYR A 9 -26.30 -5.70 -8.30
C TYR A 9 -24.94 -6.14 -7.76
N VAL A 10 -24.73 -7.46 -7.71
CA VAL A 10 -23.50 -8.06 -7.16
C VAL A 10 -22.69 -8.78 -8.23
N LEU A 11 -21.40 -8.94 -7.96
CA LEU A 11 -20.46 -9.72 -8.73
C LEU A 11 -19.64 -10.63 -7.80
N PRO A 12 -19.39 -11.89 -8.18
CA PRO A 12 -18.42 -12.74 -7.49
C PRO A 12 -17.00 -12.31 -7.87
N THR A 13 -16.10 -12.27 -6.90
CA THR A 13 -14.67 -12.05 -7.14
C THR A 13 -13.85 -13.23 -6.62
N ASP A 14 -12.81 -13.62 -7.37
CA ASP A 14 -11.95 -14.73 -6.98
C ASP A 14 -11.07 -14.32 -5.79
N PRO A 15 -10.95 -15.13 -4.72
CA PRO A 15 -10.08 -14.83 -3.58
C PRO A 15 -8.63 -14.53 -3.96
N ALA A 16 -8.11 -15.13 -5.03
CA ALA A 16 -6.76 -14.86 -5.53
C ALA A 16 -6.64 -13.50 -6.25
N ASN A 17 -7.76 -12.88 -6.63
CA ASN A 17 -7.82 -11.59 -7.30
C ASN A 17 -9.06 -10.78 -6.88
N ILE A 18 -9.19 -10.59 -5.57
CA ILE A 18 -10.42 -10.12 -4.91
C ILE A 18 -10.87 -8.73 -5.36
N LYS A 19 -9.93 -7.87 -5.76
CA LYS A 19 -10.18 -6.49 -6.20
C LYS A 19 -10.56 -6.38 -7.68
N ASN A 20 -10.53 -7.48 -8.44
CA ASN A 20 -10.88 -7.48 -9.86
C ASN A 20 -12.34 -7.91 -10.06
N PRO A 21 -13.27 -7.01 -10.46
CA PRO A 21 -14.68 -7.35 -10.67
C PRO A 21 -14.93 -8.34 -11.82
N GLY A 22 -13.97 -8.47 -12.75
CA GLY A 22 -14.05 -9.42 -13.86
C GLY A 22 -13.35 -10.75 -13.59
N SER A 23 -12.84 -10.98 -12.36
CA SER A 23 -12.04 -12.18 -12.04
C SER A 23 -12.80 -13.50 -12.26
N VAL A 24 -14.11 -13.51 -12.06
CA VAL A 24 -14.96 -14.70 -12.24
C VAL A 24 -15.80 -14.61 -13.51
N VAL A 25 -16.44 -13.47 -13.75
CA VAL A 25 -17.37 -13.29 -14.88
C VAL A 25 -16.67 -12.93 -16.19
N GLY A 26 -15.38 -12.59 -16.15
CA GLY A 26 -14.57 -12.22 -17.31
C GLY A 26 -14.74 -10.75 -17.75
N GLY A 27 -14.46 -10.49 -19.03
CA GLY A 27 -14.62 -9.17 -19.63
C GLY A 27 -16.08 -8.70 -19.61
N LYS A 28 -16.29 -7.39 -19.74
CA LYS A 28 -17.64 -6.77 -19.69
C LYS A 28 -18.40 -7.04 -18.39
N TRP A 29 -17.70 -7.18 -17.27
CA TRP A 29 -18.28 -7.42 -15.94
C TRP A 29 -19.46 -6.47 -15.60
N HIS A 30 -19.47 -5.23 -16.10
CA HIS A 30 -20.52 -4.23 -15.85
C HIS A 30 -21.88 -4.64 -16.43
N GLU A 31 -21.89 -5.39 -17.54
CA GLU A 31 -23.09 -5.99 -18.13
C GLU A 31 -23.53 -7.24 -17.33
N LEU A 32 -22.60 -7.91 -16.66
CA LEU A 32 -22.78 -9.23 -16.04
C LEU A 32 -23.11 -9.21 -14.55
N SER A 33 -22.99 -8.08 -13.86
CA SER A 33 -23.46 -7.95 -12.47
C SER A 33 -24.94 -8.28 -12.37
N SER A 34 -25.35 -8.99 -11.32
CA SER A 34 -26.73 -9.49 -11.22
C SER A 34 -27.33 -9.29 -9.83
N ARG A 35 -28.64 -9.17 -9.78
CA ARG A 35 -29.46 -9.29 -8.56
C ARG A 35 -30.45 -10.45 -8.64
N ASP A 36 -30.38 -11.26 -9.71
CA ASP A 36 -31.19 -12.46 -9.88
C ASP A 36 -30.73 -13.55 -8.89
N PRO A 37 -31.62 -14.02 -8.00
CA PRO A 37 -31.32 -15.09 -7.06
C PRO A 37 -30.74 -16.36 -7.70
N GLU A 38 -31.20 -16.75 -8.89
CA GLU A 38 -30.74 -17.97 -9.55
C GLU A 38 -29.29 -17.82 -10.03
N GLN A 39 -28.96 -16.71 -10.68
CA GLN A 39 -27.59 -16.39 -11.07
C GLN A 39 -26.64 -16.30 -9.86
N ILE A 40 -27.07 -15.67 -8.77
CA ILE A 40 -26.27 -15.54 -7.55
C ILE A 40 -26.02 -16.92 -6.92
N ARG A 41 -27.06 -17.75 -6.78
CA ARG A 41 -26.89 -19.11 -6.26
C ARG A 41 -25.94 -19.93 -7.12
N ARG A 42 -25.99 -19.81 -8.46
CA ARG A 42 -25.05 -20.50 -9.36
C ARG A 42 -23.60 -20.11 -9.09
N TRP A 43 -23.31 -18.82 -8.92
CA TRP A 43 -21.94 -18.36 -8.64
C TRP A 43 -21.39 -18.92 -7.33
N TRP A 44 -22.13 -18.78 -6.23
CA TRP A 44 -21.65 -19.24 -4.91
C TRP A 44 -21.77 -20.75 -4.70
N SER A 45 -22.57 -21.46 -5.48
CA SER A 45 -22.54 -22.94 -5.51
C SER A 45 -21.28 -23.47 -6.20
N ALA A 46 -20.79 -22.76 -7.22
CA ALA A 46 -19.55 -23.13 -7.90
C ALA A 46 -18.31 -22.93 -7.02
N LYS A 47 -18.28 -21.85 -6.22
CA LYS A 47 -17.22 -21.60 -5.24
C LYS A 47 -17.77 -20.82 -4.04
N PRO A 48 -17.97 -21.47 -2.88
CA PRO A 48 -18.58 -20.83 -1.71
C PRO A 48 -17.78 -19.66 -1.14
N ASN A 49 -16.48 -19.60 -1.39
CA ASN A 49 -15.59 -18.56 -0.86
C ASN A 49 -15.35 -17.38 -1.81
N TYR A 50 -16.11 -17.23 -2.90
CA TYR A 50 -16.06 -16.00 -3.70
C TYR A 50 -16.36 -14.79 -2.83
N GLY A 51 -15.60 -13.72 -3.05
CA GLY A 51 -15.93 -12.43 -2.47
C GLY A 51 -17.06 -11.74 -3.22
N ILE A 52 -17.56 -10.67 -2.63
CA ILE A 52 -18.72 -9.90 -3.08
C ILE A 52 -18.24 -8.53 -3.50
N ALA A 53 -18.44 -8.18 -4.76
CA ALA A 53 -18.34 -6.81 -5.26
C ALA A 53 -19.73 -6.24 -5.52
N LEU A 54 -19.99 -5.02 -5.06
CA LEU A 54 -21.23 -4.28 -5.30
C LEU A 54 -21.02 -3.34 -6.49
N HIS A 55 -21.90 -3.42 -7.49
CA HIS A 55 -21.89 -2.52 -8.63
C HIS A 55 -22.64 -1.23 -8.28
N CYS A 56 -21.91 -0.13 -8.08
CA CYS A 56 -22.49 1.12 -7.58
C CYS A 56 -23.54 1.70 -8.54
N GLY A 57 -23.12 2.08 -9.75
CA GLY A 57 -23.99 2.77 -10.69
C GLY A 57 -25.24 2.00 -11.11
N ARG A 58 -25.11 0.71 -11.44
CA ARG A 58 -26.27 -0.13 -11.80
C ARG A 58 -27.23 -0.36 -10.61
N SER A 59 -26.74 -0.24 -9.38
CA SER A 59 -27.56 -0.28 -8.18
C SER A 59 -28.15 1.08 -7.81
N GLY A 60 -27.95 2.12 -8.63
CA GLY A 60 -28.44 3.47 -8.35
C GLY A 60 -27.69 4.16 -7.22
N ALA A 61 -26.43 3.82 -6.99
CA ALA A 61 -25.60 4.37 -5.93
C ALA A 61 -24.31 5.01 -6.46
N VAL A 62 -23.80 5.97 -5.69
CA VAL A 62 -22.45 6.51 -5.80
C VAL A 62 -21.77 6.37 -4.44
N MET A 63 -20.51 5.96 -4.43
CA MET A 63 -19.75 5.81 -3.20
C MET A 63 -18.48 6.65 -3.22
N PHE A 64 -18.19 7.27 -2.08
CA PHE A 64 -16.91 7.92 -1.81
C PHE A 64 -16.04 6.94 -1.02
N ASP A 65 -14.98 6.46 -1.65
CA ASP A 65 -13.99 5.52 -1.13
C ASP A 65 -12.89 6.33 -0.46
N LEU A 66 -13.09 6.68 0.81
CA LEU A 66 -12.19 7.52 1.57
C LEU A 66 -10.94 6.72 1.96
N ASP A 67 -9.76 7.24 1.63
CA ASP A 67 -8.44 6.67 1.90
C ASP A 67 -7.70 7.35 3.06
N ALA A 68 -8.43 8.09 3.91
CA ALA A 68 -7.93 8.69 5.14
C ALA A 68 -8.40 7.88 6.36
N ASP A 69 -7.48 7.55 7.27
CA ASP A 69 -7.79 6.83 8.51
C ASP A 69 -8.38 7.76 9.59
N ASP A 70 -8.19 9.08 9.46
CA ASP A 70 -8.67 10.10 10.40
C ASP A 70 -9.26 11.30 9.64
N PHE A 71 -10.48 11.68 9.99
CA PHE A 71 -11.15 12.87 9.47
C PHE A 71 -10.40 14.19 9.72
N ASP A 72 -9.48 14.27 10.69
CA ASP A 72 -8.66 15.46 10.92
C ASP A 72 -7.80 15.84 9.70
N THR A 73 -7.53 14.87 8.82
CA THR A 73 -6.81 15.09 7.54
C THR A 73 -7.70 15.52 6.39
N VAL A 74 -9.01 15.59 6.61
CA VAL A 74 -10.04 15.88 5.60
C VAL A 74 -10.71 17.22 5.94
N PRO A 75 -10.94 18.12 4.96
CA PRO A 75 -11.65 19.37 5.20
C PRO A 75 -13.00 19.14 5.87
N GLY A 76 -13.29 19.87 6.94
CA GLY A 76 -14.49 19.65 7.78
C GLY A 76 -15.81 19.61 6.99
N ARG A 77 -15.92 20.42 5.92
CA ARG A 77 -17.09 20.40 5.02
C ARG A 77 -17.34 19.04 4.33
N PHE A 78 -16.28 18.28 4.05
CA PHE A 78 -16.38 16.93 3.49
C PHE A 78 -16.66 15.90 4.58
N VAL A 79 -16.08 16.08 5.78
CA VAL A 79 -16.34 15.22 6.94
C VAL A 79 -17.84 15.21 7.28
N GLU A 80 -18.44 16.40 7.40
CA GLU A 80 -19.87 16.54 7.69
C GLU A 80 -20.72 15.88 6.61
N ALA A 81 -20.39 16.11 5.34
CA ALA A 81 -21.10 15.52 4.22
C ALA A 81 -20.94 13.99 4.15
N LEU A 82 -19.75 13.44 4.40
CA LEU A 82 -19.51 12.00 4.43
C LEU A 82 -20.29 11.32 5.55
N ARG A 83 -20.35 11.93 6.74
CA ARG A 83 -21.13 11.43 7.89
C ARG A 83 -22.64 11.34 7.59
N SER A 84 -23.14 12.11 6.63
CA SER A 84 -24.54 12.05 6.21
C SER A 84 -24.86 10.88 5.27
N ALA A 85 -23.89 10.07 4.86
CA ALA A 85 -24.10 8.89 4.01
C ALA A 85 -25.12 7.91 4.62
N ASP A 86 -25.99 7.31 3.81
CA ASP A 86 -27.03 6.40 4.29
C ASP A 86 -26.47 5.07 4.78
N ALA A 87 -25.37 4.63 4.16
CA ALA A 87 -24.63 3.45 4.58
C ALA A 87 -23.12 3.75 4.55
N ILE A 88 -22.40 3.16 5.50
CA ILE A 88 -20.96 3.35 5.69
C ILE A 88 -20.34 1.98 5.92
N GLN A 89 -19.49 1.56 4.99
CA GLN A 89 -18.66 0.38 5.15
C GLN A 89 -17.23 0.79 5.47
N LEU A 90 -16.81 0.65 6.73
CA LEU A 90 -15.42 0.89 7.10
C LEU A 90 -14.55 -0.27 6.60
N THR A 91 -13.30 0.06 6.25
CA THR A 91 -12.31 -0.91 5.73
C THR A 91 -11.21 -1.26 6.75
N ARG A 92 -11.30 -0.66 7.94
CA ARG A 92 -10.42 -0.89 9.09
C ARG A 92 -11.25 -1.12 10.36
N PRO A 93 -10.70 -1.83 11.36
CA PRO A 93 -11.36 -1.99 12.66
C PRO A 93 -11.57 -0.67 13.41
N VAL A 94 -10.68 0.30 13.20
CA VAL A 94 -10.67 1.62 13.84
C VAL A 94 -10.35 2.67 12.77
N GLY A 95 -10.89 3.87 12.92
CA GLY A 95 -10.69 5.00 12.01
C GLY A 95 -11.87 5.23 11.06
N ASP A 96 -11.72 6.23 10.19
CA ASP A 96 -12.77 6.73 9.30
C ASP A 96 -12.66 6.22 7.85
N ARG A 97 -11.59 5.48 7.52
CA ARG A 97 -11.36 4.95 6.18
C ARG A 97 -12.47 3.98 5.76
N GLY A 98 -13.19 4.31 4.69
CA GLY A 98 -14.41 3.59 4.37
C GLY A 98 -15.08 3.95 3.04
N HIS A 99 -16.06 3.14 2.66
CA HIS A 99 -16.97 3.42 1.57
C HIS A 99 -18.22 4.12 2.12
N TYR A 100 -18.42 5.38 1.75
CA TYR A 100 -19.55 6.22 2.14
C TYR A 100 -20.57 6.25 1.00
N VAL A 101 -21.76 5.73 1.26
CA VAL A 101 -22.74 5.38 0.23
C VAL A 101 -23.87 6.40 0.16
N PHE A 102 -24.13 6.90 -1.04
CA PHE A 102 -25.22 7.81 -1.38
C PHE A 102 -26.02 7.30 -2.58
N ALA A 103 -27.25 7.77 -2.71
CA ALA A 103 -28.08 7.53 -3.88
C ALA A 103 -27.55 8.32 -5.08
N MET A 104 -27.57 7.71 -6.25
CA MET A 104 -27.31 8.42 -7.49
C MET A 104 -28.40 9.50 -7.68
N PRO A 105 -28.04 10.78 -7.91
CA PRO A 105 -29.03 11.83 -8.10
C PRO A 105 -29.94 11.51 -9.31
N GLN A 106 -31.23 11.83 -9.20
CA GLN A 106 -32.18 11.58 -10.29
C GLN A 106 -31.78 12.36 -11.55
N GLY A 107 -31.78 11.67 -12.70
CA GLY A 107 -31.43 12.27 -13.99
C GLY A 107 -29.93 12.48 -14.21
N GLU A 108 -29.08 12.18 -13.23
CA GLU A 108 -27.63 12.32 -13.33
C GLU A 108 -26.94 10.94 -13.42
N SER A 109 -25.75 10.92 -14.02
CA SER A 109 -24.91 9.73 -14.06
C SER A 109 -23.49 10.09 -13.66
N LEU A 110 -23.23 10.11 -12.36
CA LEU A 110 -21.90 10.39 -11.82
C LEU A 110 -20.93 9.27 -12.23
N SER A 111 -19.79 9.67 -12.78
CA SER A 111 -18.73 8.75 -13.22
C SER A 111 -17.80 8.38 -12.05
N ASN A 112 -16.66 7.75 -12.33
CA ASN A 112 -15.63 7.48 -11.32
C ASN A 112 -14.63 8.65 -11.15
N ARG A 113 -14.93 9.83 -11.73
CA ARG A 113 -14.10 11.03 -11.54
C ARG A 113 -14.26 11.52 -10.11
N ALA A 114 -13.15 11.69 -9.42
CA ALA A 114 -13.12 12.17 -8.03
C ALA A 114 -12.98 13.70 -7.91
N GLY A 115 -12.55 14.40 -8.96
CA GLY A 115 -12.30 15.85 -8.89
C GLY A 115 -11.35 16.18 -7.73
N ALA A 116 -11.65 17.22 -6.96
CA ALA A 116 -10.85 17.58 -5.78
C ALA A 116 -10.87 16.51 -4.66
N PHE A 117 -11.80 15.54 -4.70
CA PHE A 117 -11.83 14.43 -3.73
C PHE A 117 -10.68 13.46 -3.92
N ALA A 118 -10.03 13.46 -5.10
CA ALA A 118 -8.88 12.60 -5.41
C ALA A 118 -7.71 12.72 -4.41
N THR A 119 -7.63 13.85 -3.69
CA THR A 119 -6.64 14.07 -2.63
C THR A 119 -6.89 13.17 -1.40
N TYR A 120 -8.15 12.78 -1.17
CA TYR A 120 -8.57 12.05 0.03
C TYR A 120 -9.03 10.62 -0.27
N GLY A 121 -9.29 10.28 -1.53
CA GLY A 121 -9.75 8.96 -1.92
C GLY A 121 -10.31 8.89 -3.33
N GLU A 122 -11.12 7.88 -3.59
CA GLU A 122 -11.69 7.61 -4.91
C GLU A 122 -13.22 7.74 -4.92
N VAL A 123 -13.81 7.85 -6.12
CA VAL A 123 -15.27 7.88 -6.31
C VAL A 123 -15.69 6.71 -7.19
N ARG A 124 -16.73 5.99 -6.75
CA ARG A 124 -17.29 4.81 -7.43
C ARG A 124 -18.72 5.13 -7.88
N GLY A 125 -18.85 5.53 -9.14
CA GLY A 125 -20.13 5.88 -9.77
C GLY A 125 -20.59 4.82 -10.77
N LYS A 126 -20.96 5.26 -11.99
CA LYS A 126 -21.62 4.47 -13.05
C LYS A 126 -21.07 3.05 -13.26
N ASN A 127 -19.75 2.93 -13.38
CA ASN A 127 -19.04 1.66 -13.57
C ASN A 127 -18.01 1.45 -12.45
N GLY A 128 -18.35 1.87 -11.23
CA GLY A 128 -17.57 1.62 -10.03
C GLY A 128 -18.04 0.36 -9.32
N VAL A 129 -17.11 -0.34 -8.67
CA VAL A 129 -17.42 -1.39 -7.71
C VAL A 129 -16.71 -1.13 -6.39
N VAL A 130 -17.30 -1.62 -5.30
CA VAL A 130 -16.60 -1.79 -4.02
C VAL A 130 -16.67 -3.24 -3.59
N VAL A 131 -15.63 -3.72 -2.89
CA VAL A 131 -15.68 -5.02 -2.23
C VAL A 131 -16.46 -4.87 -0.93
N ALA A 132 -17.40 -5.77 -0.67
CA ALA A 132 -18.31 -5.68 0.46
C ALA A 132 -18.11 -6.80 1.48
N ALA A 133 -18.45 -6.51 2.74
CA ALA A 133 -18.51 -7.50 3.81
C ALA A 133 -19.46 -8.66 3.42
N PRO A 134 -19.23 -9.91 3.83
CA PRO A 134 -18.16 -10.39 4.71
C PRO A 134 -16.90 -10.84 3.95
N THR A 135 -16.64 -10.32 2.75
CA THR A 135 -15.44 -10.70 1.97
C THR A 135 -14.16 -10.46 2.79
N PRO A 136 -13.22 -11.43 2.87
CA PRO A 136 -11.93 -11.20 3.52
C PRO A 136 -11.12 -10.11 2.82
N HIS A 137 -10.57 -9.18 3.58
CA HIS A 137 -9.71 -8.13 3.02
C HIS A 137 -8.30 -8.69 2.76
N PRO A 138 -7.70 -8.48 1.57
CA PRO A 138 -6.44 -9.12 1.17
C PRO A 138 -5.19 -8.66 1.95
N GLY A 139 -5.27 -7.50 2.61
CA GLY A 139 -4.17 -6.89 3.39
C GLY A 139 -4.43 -6.72 4.89
N GLY A 140 -5.24 -7.59 5.51
CA GLY A 140 -5.48 -7.55 6.97
C GLY A 140 -6.44 -6.45 7.47
N GLY A 141 -7.01 -5.65 6.57
CA GLY A 141 -8.16 -4.79 6.85
C GLY A 141 -9.43 -5.58 7.18
N HIS A 142 -10.52 -4.88 7.45
CA HIS A 142 -11.80 -5.51 7.79
C HIS A 142 -12.93 -4.71 7.15
N TYR A 143 -13.67 -5.33 6.22
CA TYR A 143 -14.89 -4.74 5.69
C TYR A 143 -16.02 -4.95 6.70
N HIS A 144 -16.56 -3.87 7.25
CA HIS A 144 -17.74 -3.92 8.12
C HIS A 144 -18.66 -2.74 7.92
N TRP A 145 -19.96 -3.01 7.96
CA TRP A 145 -20.98 -1.97 7.87
C TRP A 145 -21.15 -1.33 9.24
N ALA A 146 -20.53 -0.16 9.43
CA ALA A 146 -20.72 0.68 10.62
C ALA A 146 -22.10 1.36 10.62
N LYS A 147 -22.64 1.62 9.42
CA LYS A 147 -24.00 2.10 9.20
C LYS A 147 -24.58 1.35 8.00
N ALA A 148 -25.80 0.82 8.14
CA ALA A 148 -26.53 0.19 7.05
C ALA A 148 -27.97 0.71 7.04
N GLY A 149 -28.49 1.01 5.86
CA GLY A 149 -29.84 1.53 5.68
C GLY A 149 -30.21 1.65 4.21
N PRO A 150 -31.48 1.97 3.89
CA PRO A 150 -31.89 2.30 2.53
C PRO A 150 -31.08 3.47 1.97
N VAL A 151 -30.58 3.33 0.75
CA VAL A 151 -29.79 4.36 0.08
C VAL A 151 -30.72 5.26 -0.72
N VAL A 152 -31.01 6.45 -0.19
CA VAL A 152 -32.00 7.39 -0.73
C VAL A 152 -31.50 8.84 -0.78
N THR A 153 -30.50 9.17 0.03
CA THR A 153 -29.90 10.49 0.16
C THR A 153 -28.90 10.69 -0.96
N SER A 154 -29.12 11.72 -1.79
CA SER A 154 -28.13 12.14 -2.80
C SER A 154 -26.90 12.78 -2.13
N PRO A 155 -25.71 12.75 -2.74
CA PRO A 155 -24.53 13.40 -2.17
C PRO A 155 -24.81 14.88 -1.87
N PRO A 156 -24.46 15.38 -0.67
CA PRO A 156 -24.60 16.80 -0.33
C PRO A 156 -23.82 17.72 -1.28
N ALA A 157 -24.21 18.99 -1.32
CA ALA A 157 -23.61 20.01 -2.20
C ALA A 157 -22.07 20.03 -2.10
N ALA A 158 -21.52 19.99 -0.89
CA ALA A 158 -20.06 19.99 -0.68
C ALA A 158 -19.35 18.83 -1.42
N LEU A 159 -19.93 17.63 -1.43
CA LEU A 159 -19.38 16.50 -2.18
C LEU A 159 -19.63 16.64 -3.68
N ARG A 160 -20.82 17.12 -4.10
CA ARG A 160 -21.13 17.34 -5.52
C ARG A 160 -20.22 18.38 -6.18
N GLU A 161 -20.04 19.52 -5.52
CA GLU A 161 -19.15 20.59 -5.97
C GLU A 161 -17.71 20.09 -6.10
N CYS A 162 -17.29 19.21 -5.18
CA CYS A 162 -15.98 18.56 -5.20
C CYS A 162 -15.75 17.70 -6.45
N LEU A 163 -16.81 17.04 -6.97
CA LEU A 163 -16.75 16.23 -8.19
C LEU A 163 -16.65 17.09 -9.46
N SER A 164 -17.22 18.30 -9.45
CA SER A 164 -17.17 19.26 -10.56
C SER A 164 -15.97 20.20 -10.51
N ALA A 165 -15.41 20.42 -9.33
CA ALA A 165 -14.22 21.23 -9.15
C ALA A 165 -13.02 20.51 -9.77
N ALA A 166 -12.26 21.23 -10.59
CA ALA A 166 -10.99 20.76 -11.09
C ALA A 166 -10.14 20.30 -9.90
N ASN A 167 -9.60 19.09 -9.99
CA ASN A 167 -8.58 18.67 -9.07
C ASN A 167 -7.43 19.69 -9.16
N THR A 168 -6.77 20.03 -8.05
CA THR A 168 -5.56 20.87 -8.09
C THR A 168 -4.41 20.22 -8.89
N ASN A 169 -4.62 18.96 -9.32
CA ASN A 169 -3.76 18.16 -10.20
C ASN A 169 -4.41 17.76 -11.55
N ASP A 170 -5.61 18.24 -11.91
CA ASP A 170 -6.18 17.96 -13.25
C ASP A 170 -5.57 18.93 -14.26
N VAL A 171 -4.50 18.50 -14.94
CA VAL A 171 -4.00 19.26 -16.08
C VAL A 171 -4.89 18.96 -17.29
N GLU A 172 -5.52 20.00 -17.84
CA GLU A 172 -6.23 19.86 -19.12
C GLU A 172 -5.24 19.45 -20.22
N PRO A 173 -5.58 18.47 -21.09
CA PRO A 173 -4.72 18.13 -22.21
C PRO A 173 -4.40 19.36 -23.04
N LEU A 174 -3.14 19.49 -23.47
CA LEU A 174 -2.74 20.58 -24.35
C LEU A 174 -3.62 20.62 -25.61
N THR A 175 -3.94 21.83 -26.09
CA THR A 175 -4.51 22.01 -27.43
C THR A 175 -3.51 21.55 -28.48
N ASP A 176 -3.95 21.29 -29.73
CA ASP A 176 -3.01 20.89 -30.79
C ASP A 176 -1.91 21.92 -31.01
N ALA A 177 -2.25 23.21 -30.95
CA ALA A 177 -1.29 24.30 -31.05
C ALA A 177 -0.30 24.35 -29.87
N ALA A 178 -0.79 24.20 -28.63
CA ALA A 178 0.06 24.19 -27.44
C ALA A 178 0.96 22.95 -27.37
N PHE A 179 0.48 21.80 -27.86
CA PHE A 179 1.29 20.60 -27.95
C PHE A 179 2.38 20.71 -29.01
N GLU A 180 2.07 21.30 -30.17
CA GLU A 180 3.06 21.58 -31.20
C GLU A 180 4.13 22.58 -30.71
N GLU A 181 3.75 23.53 -29.86
CA GLU A 181 4.69 24.40 -29.13
C GLU A 181 5.60 23.61 -28.20
N PHE A 182 5.02 22.74 -27.35
CA PHE A 182 5.77 21.87 -26.44
C PHE A 182 6.80 21.02 -27.20
N LEU A 183 6.41 20.39 -28.30
CA LEU A 183 7.32 19.58 -29.12
C LEU A 183 8.46 20.38 -29.73
N ARG A 184 8.25 21.67 -30.01
CA ARG A 184 9.26 22.58 -30.56
C ARG A 184 10.18 23.14 -29.47
N ALA A 185 9.65 23.42 -28.29
CA ALA A 185 10.40 23.95 -27.16
C ALA A 185 11.40 22.94 -26.56
N HIS A 186 11.17 21.64 -26.78
CA HIS A 186 12.01 20.55 -26.27
C HIS A 186 12.68 19.78 -27.41
N ASP A 187 13.63 20.42 -28.10
CA ASP A 187 14.29 19.92 -29.31
C ASP A 187 15.76 19.48 -29.13
N ARG A 188 16.29 19.59 -27.91
CA ARG A 188 17.68 19.20 -27.59
C ARG A 188 17.90 17.70 -27.72
N ASP A 189 19.13 17.30 -28.05
CA ASP A 189 19.50 15.92 -28.35
C ASP A 189 20.82 15.51 -27.70
N ASP A 190 20.93 15.76 -26.39
CA ASP A 190 22.19 15.58 -25.65
C ASP A 190 22.55 14.10 -25.42
N ARG A 191 21.56 13.20 -25.44
CA ARG A 191 21.67 11.75 -25.18
C ARG A 191 20.66 10.95 -26.04
N PRO A 192 20.77 10.95 -27.38
CA PRO A 192 19.81 10.31 -28.29
C PRO A 192 19.54 8.83 -27.99
N GLY A 193 20.54 8.10 -27.49
CA GLY A 193 20.44 6.69 -27.15
C GLY A 193 19.50 6.39 -25.97
N ALA A 194 19.22 7.36 -25.09
CA ALA A 194 18.33 7.18 -23.95
C ALA A 194 16.88 6.90 -24.40
N MET A 195 16.47 7.43 -25.56
CA MET A 195 15.13 7.23 -26.13
C MET A 195 14.81 5.75 -26.36
N ASN A 196 15.81 4.96 -26.75
CA ASN A 196 15.63 3.52 -26.99
C ASN A 196 15.21 2.78 -25.72
N VAL A 197 15.67 3.23 -24.54
CA VAL A 197 15.31 2.63 -23.25
C VAL A 197 13.80 2.77 -23.00
N VAL A 198 13.24 3.95 -23.27
CA VAL A 198 11.80 4.23 -23.11
C VAL A 198 10.98 3.36 -24.07
N ILE A 199 11.39 3.27 -25.34
CA ILE A 199 10.71 2.48 -26.37
C ILE A 199 10.78 0.98 -26.05
N ASP A 200 11.95 0.47 -25.65
CA ASP A 200 12.15 -0.93 -25.30
C ASP A 200 11.37 -1.31 -24.05
N ARG A 201 11.25 -0.40 -23.07
CA ARG A 201 10.39 -0.61 -21.90
C ARG A 201 8.92 -0.69 -22.27
N PHE A 202 8.44 0.18 -23.15
CA PHE A 202 7.07 0.09 -23.67
C PHE A 202 6.81 -1.28 -24.32
N ARG A 203 7.71 -1.73 -25.21
CA ARG A 203 7.61 -3.04 -25.87
C ARG A 203 7.62 -4.19 -24.88
N ALA A 204 8.47 -4.14 -23.86
CA ALA A 204 8.56 -5.15 -22.81
C ALA A 204 7.27 -5.22 -21.96
N ASP A 205 6.72 -4.07 -21.55
CA ASP A 205 5.45 -4.03 -20.79
C ASP A 205 4.29 -4.61 -21.63
N VAL A 206 4.21 -4.28 -22.92
CA VAL A 206 3.21 -4.88 -23.83
C VAL A 206 3.41 -6.39 -23.97
N ALA A 207 4.65 -6.86 -24.14
CA ALA A 207 4.96 -8.29 -24.25
C ALA A 207 4.61 -9.06 -22.96
N ALA A 208 4.78 -8.42 -21.79
CA ALA A 208 4.38 -8.96 -20.49
C ALA A 208 2.85 -8.94 -20.24
N GLY A 209 2.05 -8.49 -21.22
CA GLY A 209 0.59 -8.50 -21.13
C GLY A 209 -0.02 -7.28 -20.45
N VAL A 210 0.76 -6.24 -20.15
CA VAL A 210 0.25 -4.96 -19.63
C VAL A 210 -0.75 -4.35 -20.63
N SER A 211 -1.68 -3.53 -20.17
CA SER A 211 -2.57 -2.77 -21.05
C SER A 211 -1.74 -1.85 -21.96
N ARG A 212 -1.96 -1.91 -23.28
CA ARG A 212 -1.23 -1.08 -24.26
C ARG A 212 -1.39 0.42 -23.95
N HIS A 213 -2.59 0.82 -23.57
CA HIS A 213 -2.90 2.20 -23.19
C HIS A 213 -2.08 2.63 -21.96
N TYR A 214 -2.07 1.80 -20.91
CA TYR A 214 -1.32 2.09 -19.70
C TYR A 214 0.19 2.11 -19.93
N ALA A 215 0.72 1.14 -20.68
CA ALA A 215 2.13 1.08 -21.05
C ALA A 215 2.55 2.32 -21.86
N MET A 216 1.69 2.78 -22.77
CA MET A 216 1.90 4.00 -23.57
C MET A 216 1.94 5.25 -22.69
N VAL A 217 0.93 5.48 -21.83
CA VAL A 217 0.89 6.65 -20.92
C VAL A 217 2.15 6.71 -20.05
N LYS A 218 2.54 5.57 -19.48
CA LYS A 218 3.77 5.45 -18.67
C LYS A 218 5.03 5.80 -19.48
N ALA A 219 5.14 5.29 -20.71
CA ALA A 219 6.29 5.56 -21.57
C ALA A 219 6.37 7.03 -22.00
N LEU A 220 5.24 7.66 -22.30
CA LEU A 220 5.16 9.10 -22.60
C LEU A 220 5.61 9.93 -21.41
N GLY A 221 5.19 9.59 -20.18
CA GLY A 221 5.55 10.37 -18.98
C GLY A 221 7.05 10.33 -18.69
N PHE A 222 7.66 9.15 -18.73
CA PHE A 222 9.12 9.06 -18.61
C PHE A 222 9.83 9.77 -19.76
N GLY A 223 9.38 9.55 -20.99
CA GLY A 223 10.08 10.07 -22.14
C GLY A 223 9.98 11.59 -22.28
N TYR A 224 8.86 12.22 -21.89
CA TYR A 224 8.75 13.69 -21.91
C TYR A 224 9.56 14.35 -20.83
N ARG A 225 9.71 13.77 -19.63
CA ARG A 225 10.67 14.29 -18.64
C ARG A 225 12.10 14.27 -19.18
N ASP A 226 12.51 13.20 -19.85
CA ASP A 226 13.83 13.10 -20.48
C ASP A 226 14.00 14.14 -21.61
N ALA A 227 12.95 14.39 -22.39
CA ALA A 227 12.97 15.41 -23.44
C ALA A 227 13.03 16.84 -22.87
N ILE A 228 12.30 17.11 -21.78
CA ILE A 228 12.38 18.39 -21.03
C ILE A 228 13.79 18.58 -20.45
N ALA A 229 14.41 17.51 -19.95
CA ALA A 229 15.80 17.52 -19.50
C ALA A 229 16.81 17.74 -20.65
N GLY A 230 16.39 17.57 -21.91
CA GLY A 230 17.17 17.82 -23.11
C GLY A 230 17.90 16.60 -23.69
N TYR A 231 17.54 15.38 -23.27
CA TYR A 231 18.23 14.16 -23.72
C TYR A 231 17.94 13.84 -25.20
N TYR A 232 16.73 14.08 -25.67
CA TYR A 232 16.34 13.88 -27.07
C TYR A 232 15.10 14.71 -27.41
N PRO A 233 14.85 15.03 -28.70
CA PRO A 233 13.72 15.85 -29.09
C PRO A 233 12.39 15.18 -28.73
N ALA A 234 11.49 15.92 -28.08
CA ALA A 234 10.17 15.42 -27.70
C ALA A 234 9.39 14.90 -28.92
N ARG A 235 9.51 15.58 -30.08
CA ARG A 235 8.89 15.12 -31.34
C ARG A 235 9.35 13.74 -31.76
N ARG A 236 10.67 13.49 -31.70
CA ARG A 236 11.25 12.21 -32.12
C ARG A 236 10.75 11.06 -31.25
N LEU A 237 10.63 11.29 -29.95
CA LEU A 237 10.03 10.32 -29.02
C LEU A 237 8.55 10.08 -29.37
N THR A 238 7.76 11.14 -29.54
CA THR A 238 6.32 11.06 -29.85
C THR A 238 6.08 10.23 -31.09
N ASP A 239 6.84 10.48 -32.16
CA ASP A 239 6.73 9.74 -33.42
C ASP A 239 7.09 8.26 -33.24
N ALA A 240 8.21 7.98 -32.54
CA ALA A 240 8.68 6.62 -32.32
C ALA A 240 7.73 5.79 -31.43
N LEU A 241 7.17 6.40 -30.37
CA LEU A 241 6.17 5.75 -29.52
C LEU A 241 4.83 5.58 -30.24
N SER A 242 4.44 6.52 -31.10
CA SER A 242 3.26 6.39 -31.95
C SER A 242 3.41 5.18 -32.86
N GLU A 243 4.54 5.05 -33.54
CA GLU A 243 4.81 3.90 -34.41
C GLU A 243 4.80 2.59 -33.62
N ALA A 244 5.49 2.54 -32.48
CA ALA A 244 5.54 1.35 -31.62
C ALA A 244 4.16 0.96 -31.08
N PHE A 245 3.34 1.93 -30.69
CA PHE A 245 1.97 1.73 -30.22
C PHE A 245 1.10 1.13 -31.32
N HIS A 246 1.12 1.69 -32.53
CA HIS A 246 0.36 1.16 -33.66
C HIS A 246 0.85 -0.23 -34.09
N ALA A 247 2.17 -0.48 -34.05
CA ALA A 247 2.75 -1.78 -34.34
C ALA A 247 2.29 -2.86 -33.34
N ALA A 248 2.05 -2.51 -32.07
CA ALA A 248 1.57 -3.43 -31.04
C ALA A 248 0.14 -3.99 -31.31
N TYR A 249 -0.61 -3.39 -32.23
CA TYR A 249 -1.92 -3.90 -32.68
C TYR A 249 -1.83 -4.84 -33.89
N LYS A 250 -0.68 -4.90 -34.59
CA LYS A 250 -0.49 -5.80 -35.75
C LYS A 250 -0.50 -7.29 -35.37
N LYS A 251 -0.20 -7.63 -34.11
CA LYS A 251 -0.36 -8.98 -33.55
C LYS A 251 -1.68 -9.06 -32.76
N PRO A 252 -2.73 -9.71 -33.27
CA PRO A 252 -3.99 -9.84 -32.56
C PRO A 252 -3.81 -10.67 -31.29
N ILE A 253 -4.27 -10.14 -30.16
CA ILE A 253 -4.32 -10.87 -28.88
C ILE A 253 -5.79 -11.28 -28.67
N PRO A 254 -6.10 -12.57 -28.45
CA PRO A 254 -7.47 -13.03 -28.22
C PRO A 254 -8.16 -12.23 -27.11
N LYS A 255 -9.43 -11.87 -27.30
CA LYS A 255 -10.26 -11.08 -26.37
C LYS A 255 -9.82 -9.62 -26.13
N ARG A 256 -8.84 -9.09 -26.88
CA ARG A 256 -8.45 -7.66 -26.83
C ARG A 256 -8.86 -6.90 -28.11
N ARG A 257 -8.96 -5.57 -27.99
CA ARG A 257 -9.35 -4.70 -29.12
C ARG A 257 -8.35 -4.82 -30.28
N PRO A 258 -8.84 -4.97 -31.54
CA PRO A 258 -7.98 -5.23 -32.70
C PRO A 258 -7.28 -3.98 -33.25
N ARG A 259 -7.76 -2.77 -32.93
CA ARG A 259 -7.20 -1.48 -33.37
C ARG A 259 -7.30 -0.43 -32.24
N PRO A 260 -6.44 0.60 -32.22
CA PRO A 260 -6.60 1.72 -31.30
C PRO A 260 -7.84 2.57 -31.66
N GLY A 261 -8.29 3.43 -30.74
CA GLY A 261 -9.29 4.46 -31.04
C GLY A 261 -8.72 5.55 -31.95
N GLY A 262 -9.57 6.16 -32.77
CA GLY A 262 -9.16 7.31 -33.59
C GLY A 262 -8.62 8.42 -32.68
N GLY A 263 -7.36 8.82 -32.90
CA GLY A 263 -6.69 9.85 -32.10
C GLY A 263 -6.31 9.45 -30.67
N GLU A 264 -6.45 8.17 -30.27
CA GLU A 264 -6.18 7.71 -28.89
C GLU A 264 -4.76 8.05 -28.41
N PHE A 265 -3.77 7.78 -29.28
CA PHE A 265 -2.37 8.08 -28.97
C PHE A 265 -2.15 9.58 -28.77
N MET A 266 -2.61 10.40 -29.72
CA MET A 266 -2.41 11.85 -29.68
C MET A 266 -3.16 12.51 -28.52
N ALA A 267 -4.32 11.99 -28.13
CA ALA A 267 -5.04 12.45 -26.94
C ALA A 267 -4.22 12.19 -25.65
N ALA A 268 -3.64 11.00 -25.52
CA ALA A 268 -2.78 10.67 -24.39
C ALA A 268 -1.47 11.47 -24.39
N ALA A 269 -0.84 11.64 -25.56
CA ALA A 269 0.37 12.44 -25.71
C ALA A 269 0.16 13.89 -25.24
N ARG A 270 -0.96 14.52 -25.61
CA ARG A 270 -1.30 15.89 -25.20
C ARG A 270 -1.61 16.00 -23.71
N TYR A 271 -2.26 14.98 -23.14
CA TYR A 271 -2.53 14.92 -21.70
C TYR A 271 -1.23 14.84 -20.90
N VAL A 272 -0.37 13.87 -21.24
CA VAL A 272 0.89 13.65 -20.51
C VAL A 272 1.86 14.82 -20.70
N ALA A 273 1.92 15.44 -21.88
CA ALA A 273 2.72 16.65 -22.08
C ALA A 273 2.24 17.82 -21.22
N ALA A 274 0.92 17.94 -20.98
CA ALA A 274 0.39 18.93 -20.07
C ALA A 274 0.83 18.63 -18.62
N GLU A 275 0.70 17.38 -18.20
CA GLU A 275 1.09 16.91 -16.86
C GLU A 275 2.57 17.16 -16.55
N GLU A 276 3.46 16.90 -17.50
CA GLU A 276 4.91 17.01 -17.31
C GLU A 276 5.48 18.39 -17.65
N GLY A 277 4.74 19.25 -18.37
CA GLY A 277 5.23 20.52 -18.91
C GLY A 277 5.63 21.56 -17.86
N GLY A 278 5.23 21.38 -16.59
CA GLY A 278 5.59 22.26 -15.47
C GLY A 278 6.84 21.83 -14.69
N VAL A 279 7.50 20.73 -15.07
CA VAL A 279 8.65 20.19 -14.33
C VAL A 279 9.92 20.98 -14.66
N ASP A 280 10.69 21.36 -13.63
CA ASP A 280 11.94 22.13 -13.79
C ASP A 280 13.01 21.30 -14.54
N PRO A 281 13.46 21.77 -15.73
CA PRO A 281 14.50 21.09 -16.50
C PRO A 281 15.82 20.93 -15.76
N ASP A 282 16.19 21.89 -14.90
CA ASP A 282 17.45 21.84 -14.16
C ASP A 282 17.37 20.87 -12.98
N GLU A 283 16.21 20.73 -12.34
CA GLU A 283 15.96 19.65 -11.36
C GLU A 283 16.06 18.27 -12.03
N LEU A 284 15.49 18.10 -13.22
CA LEU A 284 15.56 16.85 -13.97
C LEU A 284 16.99 16.51 -14.41
N ARG A 285 17.79 17.51 -14.83
CA ARG A 285 19.21 17.33 -15.14
C ARG A 285 20.05 17.05 -13.89
N ALA A 286 19.69 17.65 -12.75
CA ALA A 286 20.35 17.45 -11.47
C ALA A 286 20.08 16.07 -10.84
N ARG A 287 19.03 15.35 -11.29
CA ARG A 287 18.83 13.91 -11.04
C ARG A 287 19.90 13.10 -11.78
N LYS A 288 21.14 13.26 -11.34
CA LYS A 288 22.37 12.66 -11.84
C LYS A 288 22.23 11.15 -11.88
N ASP A 289 22.13 10.59 -13.09
CA ASP A 289 22.26 9.16 -13.42
C ASP A 289 21.38 8.20 -12.58
N GLY A 290 20.21 8.66 -12.14
CA GLY A 290 19.32 7.89 -11.27
C GLY A 290 18.73 6.63 -11.91
N PHE A 291 18.62 6.57 -13.23
CA PHE A 291 18.27 5.34 -13.93
C PHE A 291 18.99 5.27 -15.29
N VAL A 292 19.81 4.23 -15.42
CA VAL A 292 20.42 3.71 -16.66
C VAL A 292 21.72 4.40 -17.09
N ASP A 293 22.82 4.01 -16.43
CA ASP A 293 24.04 3.75 -17.19
C ASP A 293 23.74 2.60 -18.18
N VAL A 294 23.78 2.90 -19.48
CA VAL A 294 23.55 1.96 -20.58
C VAL A 294 24.45 0.72 -20.46
N LYS A 295 25.64 0.87 -19.88
CA LYS A 295 26.55 -0.23 -19.59
C LYS A 295 25.98 -1.13 -18.49
N ASN A 296 25.46 -0.57 -17.41
CA ASN A 296 24.84 -1.30 -16.30
C ASN A 296 23.51 -1.95 -16.71
N PHE A 297 22.73 -1.35 -17.62
CA PHE A 297 21.50 -1.95 -18.16
C PHE A 297 21.79 -3.14 -19.09
N LYS A 298 22.81 -3.04 -19.95
CA LYS A 298 23.25 -4.19 -20.76
C LYS A 298 23.85 -5.29 -19.89
N LEU A 299 24.56 -4.91 -18.81
CA LEU A 299 25.07 -5.86 -17.83
C LEU A 299 23.94 -6.58 -17.10
N SER A 300 22.90 -5.85 -16.66
CA SER A 300 21.77 -6.42 -15.94
C SER A 300 20.91 -7.30 -16.84
N GLN A 301 20.64 -6.91 -18.09
CA GLN A 301 19.95 -7.77 -19.05
C GLN A 301 20.72 -9.06 -19.33
N ARG A 302 22.04 -8.99 -19.54
CA ARG A 302 22.86 -10.20 -19.73
C ARG A 302 22.93 -11.05 -18.48
N ALA A 303 22.98 -10.43 -17.30
CA ALA A 303 23.05 -11.17 -16.05
C ALA A 303 21.71 -11.82 -15.68
N LEU A 304 20.57 -11.29 -16.14
CA LEU A 304 19.23 -11.81 -15.84
C LEU A 304 18.60 -12.62 -16.98
N ALA A 305 19.23 -12.74 -18.15
CA ALA A 305 18.76 -13.60 -19.25
C ALA A 305 19.10 -15.09 -18.99
N PRO A 306 18.47 -16.05 -19.70
CA PRO A 306 18.84 -17.47 -19.63
C PRO A 306 20.33 -17.72 -19.83
N GLY A 307 20.96 -18.52 -18.96
CA GLY A 307 22.42 -18.69 -18.89
C GLY A 307 23.18 -17.53 -18.24
N GLY A 308 22.49 -16.47 -17.83
CA GLY A 308 23.04 -15.30 -17.16
C GLY A 308 23.28 -15.52 -15.66
N ARG A 309 24.23 -14.76 -15.10
CA ARG A 309 24.74 -14.91 -13.72
C ARG A 309 23.67 -14.91 -12.62
N TRP A 310 22.51 -14.31 -12.83
CA TRP A 310 21.43 -14.16 -11.86
C TRP A 310 20.09 -14.79 -12.30
N HIS A 311 20.07 -15.51 -13.42
CA HIS A 311 18.86 -16.19 -13.88
C HIS A 311 18.64 -17.54 -13.14
N PRO A 312 17.39 -18.00 -12.93
CA PRO A 312 17.08 -19.18 -12.12
C PRO A 312 17.55 -20.52 -12.71
N ASP A 313 17.73 -20.61 -14.03
CA ASP A 313 18.17 -21.83 -14.73
C ASP A 313 19.61 -22.25 -14.42
N THR A 314 20.41 -21.33 -13.87
CA THR A 314 21.82 -21.56 -13.52
C THR A 314 22.01 -21.70 -12.00
N PHE A 315 20.93 -21.87 -11.24
CA PHE A 315 20.96 -21.89 -9.77
C PHE A 315 21.73 -23.10 -9.18
N ASP A 316 21.60 -24.29 -9.77
CA ASP A 316 22.28 -25.51 -9.30
C ASP A 316 23.79 -25.48 -9.54
N GLU A 317 24.25 -24.91 -10.66
CA GLU A 317 25.68 -24.69 -10.93
C GLU A 317 26.29 -23.69 -9.93
N LYS A 318 25.50 -22.70 -9.50
CA LYS A 318 25.93 -21.69 -8.51
C LYS A 318 26.03 -22.27 -7.10
N LEU A 319 25.10 -23.12 -6.68
CA LEU A 319 25.16 -23.81 -5.39
C LEU A 319 26.43 -24.67 -5.26
N ARG A 320 26.89 -25.28 -6.36
CA ARG A 320 28.13 -26.07 -6.39
C ARG A 320 29.41 -25.22 -6.38
N ALA A 321 29.33 -23.95 -6.78
CA ALA A 321 30.47 -23.03 -6.83
C ALA A 321 30.66 -22.21 -5.54
N LEU A 322 29.70 -22.27 -4.61
CA LEU A 322 29.86 -21.67 -3.29
C LEU A 322 30.84 -22.50 -2.46
N PRO A 323 31.74 -21.86 -1.67
CA PRO A 323 32.64 -22.59 -0.79
C PRO A 323 31.83 -23.47 0.17
N VAL A 324 32.18 -24.75 0.21
CA VAL A 324 31.44 -25.80 0.95
C VAL A 324 31.54 -25.62 2.46
N GLU A 325 32.62 -24.99 2.92
CA GLU A 325 32.89 -24.76 4.34
C GLU A 325 32.76 -23.25 4.67
N PRO A 326 31.97 -22.87 5.69
CA PRO A 326 31.96 -21.52 6.20
C PRO A 326 33.37 -21.14 6.69
N ALA A 327 33.85 -19.94 6.34
CA ALA A 327 35.06 -19.42 6.96
C ALA A 327 34.87 -19.38 8.49
N GLU A 328 35.84 -19.89 9.25
CA GLU A 328 35.83 -19.81 10.71
C GLU A 328 35.92 -18.33 11.13
N TYR A 329 34.77 -17.71 11.38
CA TYR A 329 34.71 -16.41 12.04
C TYR A 329 34.85 -16.61 13.55
N GLY A 330 36.05 -16.99 13.98
CA GLY A 330 36.41 -17.13 15.39
C GLY A 330 36.64 -15.76 16.06
N GLY A 331 35.99 -15.53 17.21
CA GLY A 331 36.52 -14.65 18.27
C GLY A 331 35.79 -13.34 18.58
N GLY A 332 34.67 -13.00 17.94
CA GLY A 332 33.93 -11.76 18.21
C GLY A 332 32.81 -11.88 19.27
N ARG A 333 32.49 -10.77 19.96
CA ARG A 333 31.30 -10.63 20.86
C ARG A 333 29.98 -11.02 20.18
N TYR A 334 29.94 -10.94 18.85
CA TYR A 334 28.80 -11.29 18.03
C TYR A 334 29.17 -12.48 17.12
N ARG A 335 28.43 -13.58 17.27
CA ARG A 335 28.54 -14.76 16.42
C ARG A 335 27.68 -14.57 15.17
N LEU A 336 28.27 -14.78 13.99
CA LEU A 336 27.50 -14.92 12.75
C LEU A 336 26.78 -16.27 12.78
N VAL A 337 25.47 -16.26 12.52
CA VAL A 337 24.67 -17.47 12.31
C VAL A 337 24.65 -17.75 10.81
N THR A 338 25.17 -18.91 10.41
CA THR A 338 25.29 -19.28 8.99
C THR A 338 23.93 -19.62 8.38
N ALA A 339 23.82 -19.57 7.05
CA ALA A 339 22.61 -19.98 6.35
C ALA A 339 22.24 -21.45 6.63
N ARG A 340 23.24 -22.32 6.88
CA ARG A 340 23.02 -23.72 7.27
C ARG A 340 22.31 -23.80 8.62
N GLU A 341 22.81 -23.08 9.64
CA GLU A 341 22.20 -23.02 10.97
C GLU A 341 20.80 -22.37 10.92
N LEU A 342 20.59 -21.34 10.10
CA LEU A 342 19.28 -20.71 9.92
C LEU A 342 18.24 -21.62 9.23
N ALA A 343 18.70 -22.64 8.49
CA ALA A 343 17.84 -23.61 7.82
C ALA A 343 17.45 -24.79 8.73
N GLU A 344 18.00 -24.88 9.95
CA GLU A 344 17.59 -25.88 10.92
C GLU A 344 16.09 -25.71 11.29
N PRO A 345 15.40 -26.79 11.68
CA PRO A 345 14.00 -26.71 12.07
C PRO A 345 13.77 -25.64 13.15
N VAL A 346 12.86 -24.71 12.86
CA VAL A 346 12.56 -23.61 13.78
C VAL A 346 11.85 -24.16 15.02
N GLU A 347 12.49 -24.02 16.19
CA GLU A 347 11.85 -24.36 17.45
C GLU A 347 10.59 -23.49 17.68
N PRO A 348 9.50 -24.05 18.26
CA PRO A 348 8.32 -23.27 18.58
C PRO A 348 8.64 -22.09 19.50
N MET A 349 8.16 -20.89 19.14
CA MET A 349 8.32 -19.68 19.92
C MET A 349 7.74 -19.85 21.33
N ARG A 350 8.61 -19.71 22.34
CA ARG A 350 8.21 -19.61 23.73
C ARG A 350 7.93 -18.15 24.10
N TRP A 351 7.09 -17.95 25.09
CA TRP A 351 6.72 -16.62 25.57
C TRP A 351 7.26 -16.40 26.97
N LEU A 352 7.66 -15.17 27.29
CA LEU A 352 7.85 -14.70 28.66
C LEU A 352 6.51 -14.18 29.20
N VAL A 353 5.80 -13.42 28.37
CA VAL A 353 4.42 -12.97 28.58
C VAL A 353 3.63 -13.34 27.34
N ARG A 354 2.66 -14.26 27.46
CA ARG A 354 1.94 -14.84 26.33
C ARG A 354 1.28 -13.77 25.46
N GLY A 355 1.66 -13.72 24.18
CA GLY A 355 1.14 -12.77 23.19
C GLY A 355 1.70 -11.35 23.29
N ILE A 356 2.62 -11.08 24.22
CA ILE A 356 3.20 -9.74 24.46
C ILE A 356 4.72 -9.75 24.29
N TRP A 357 5.42 -10.69 24.93
CA TRP A 357 6.88 -10.72 24.93
C TRP A 357 7.41 -12.14 24.75
N PRO A 358 8.14 -12.45 23.66
CA PRO A 358 8.76 -13.76 23.46
C PRO A 358 9.84 -14.04 24.51
N GLU A 359 10.00 -15.31 24.92
CA GLU A 359 11.05 -15.71 25.84
C GLU A 359 12.44 -15.52 25.19
N ARG A 360 13.44 -15.14 25.99
CA ARG A 360 14.84 -14.94 25.53
C ARG A 360 14.99 -14.00 24.33
N SER A 361 14.12 -12.98 24.24
CA SER A 361 14.15 -11.98 23.17
C SER A 361 14.48 -10.57 23.68
N ALA A 362 15.00 -9.74 22.79
CA ALA A 362 15.11 -8.30 22.98
C ALA A 362 14.15 -7.59 22.01
N GLY A 363 13.53 -6.50 22.46
CA GLY A 363 12.54 -5.76 21.68
C GLY A 363 12.38 -4.33 22.18
N VAL A 364 11.74 -3.50 21.37
CA VAL A 364 11.50 -2.09 21.67
C VAL A 364 10.00 -1.86 21.84
N LEU A 365 9.60 -1.27 22.98
CA LEU A 365 8.25 -0.74 23.16
C LEU A 365 8.24 0.76 22.78
N ALA A 366 7.80 1.05 21.56
CA ALA A 366 7.74 2.40 20.98
C ALA A 366 6.30 2.96 20.91
N GLY A 367 6.16 4.25 20.68
CA GLY A 367 4.88 4.98 20.66
C GLY A 367 5.06 6.46 21.03
N ASP A 368 3.99 7.25 20.89
CA ASP A 368 4.07 8.72 21.02
C ASP A 368 4.38 9.20 22.44
N LYS A 369 4.74 10.48 22.58
CA LYS A 369 4.88 11.11 23.91
C LYS A 369 3.57 10.95 24.69
N LYS A 370 3.66 10.61 25.98
CA LYS A 370 2.51 10.37 26.89
C LYS A 370 1.62 9.15 26.55
N SER A 371 2.06 8.22 25.69
CA SER A 371 1.35 6.96 25.40
C SER A 371 1.58 5.83 26.43
N LEU A 372 1.96 6.17 27.67
CA LEU A 372 2.13 5.21 28.78
C LEU A 372 3.21 4.12 28.58
N LYS A 373 4.13 4.24 27.61
CA LYS A 373 5.23 3.27 27.39
C LYS A 373 5.97 2.87 28.67
N THR A 374 6.42 3.83 29.45
CA THR A 374 7.17 3.58 30.69
C THR A 374 6.30 2.90 31.75
N TRP A 375 4.99 3.19 31.78
CA TRP A 375 4.04 2.51 32.66
C TRP A 375 3.87 1.05 32.25
N ASN A 376 3.72 0.79 30.94
CA ASN A 376 3.59 -0.57 30.41
C ASN A 376 4.86 -1.39 30.63
N LEU A 377 6.05 -0.81 30.42
CA LEU A 377 7.32 -1.49 30.71
C LEU A 377 7.46 -1.85 32.19
N GLN A 378 7.13 -0.94 33.11
CA GLN A 378 7.16 -1.24 34.54
C GLN A 378 6.10 -2.28 34.93
N ALA A 379 4.91 -2.26 34.31
CA ALA A 379 3.87 -3.25 34.55
C ALA A 379 4.28 -4.65 34.07
N ILE A 380 4.92 -4.77 32.91
CA ILE A 380 5.50 -6.03 32.42
C ILE A 380 6.55 -6.53 33.39
N ALA A 381 7.51 -5.67 33.75
CA ALA A 381 8.60 -5.99 34.66
C ALA A 381 8.07 -6.48 36.02
N LEU A 382 7.07 -5.79 36.58
CA LEU A 382 6.45 -6.18 37.83
C LEU A 382 5.70 -7.51 37.70
N ALA A 383 4.89 -7.69 36.65
CA ALA A 383 4.13 -8.91 36.40
C ALA A 383 5.06 -10.13 36.29
N VAL A 384 6.19 -9.99 35.58
CA VAL A 384 7.21 -11.04 35.45
C VAL A 384 7.85 -11.37 36.80
N SER A 385 8.25 -10.35 37.57
CA SER A 385 8.85 -10.58 38.91
C SER A 385 7.88 -11.19 39.93
N ALA A 386 6.59 -10.86 39.82
CA ALA A 386 5.55 -11.34 40.72
C ALA A 386 4.90 -12.66 40.26
N GLY A 387 5.14 -13.10 39.02
CA GLY A 387 4.46 -14.25 38.43
C GLY A 387 2.94 -14.05 38.26
N THR A 388 2.49 -12.80 38.12
CA THR A 388 1.07 -12.45 37.98
C THR A 388 0.71 -12.17 36.53
N ALA A 389 -0.56 -12.33 36.15
CA ALA A 389 -1.00 -11.97 34.80
C ALA A 389 -0.89 -10.45 34.55
N LEU A 390 -0.22 -10.05 33.47
CA LEU A 390 -0.16 -8.68 33.00
C LEU A 390 -1.57 -8.23 32.56
N PHE A 391 -1.99 -7.05 33.01
CA PHE A 391 -3.34 -6.48 32.84
C PHE A 391 -4.49 -7.42 33.24
N GLY A 392 -4.23 -8.42 34.09
CA GLY A 392 -5.21 -9.44 34.46
C GLY A 392 -5.60 -10.39 33.32
N ARG A 393 -4.89 -10.34 32.18
CA ARG A 393 -5.24 -11.09 30.96
C ARG A 393 -4.07 -11.87 30.38
N TYR A 394 -2.89 -11.27 30.30
CA TYR A 394 -1.75 -11.85 29.62
C TYR A 394 -0.91 -12.65 30.61
N HIS A 395 -0.93 -13.97 30.46
CA HIS A 395 -0.27 -14.87 31.38
C HIS A 395 1.26 -14.77 31.26
N VAL A 396 1.92 -14.54 32.39
CA VAL A 396 3.37 -14.70 32.54
C VAL A 396 3.66 -16.20 32.61
N THR A 397 4.36 -16.70 31.61
CA THR A 397 4.64 -18.14 31.45
C THR A 397 5.91 -18.57 32.17
N SER A 398 6.85 -17.63 32.36
CA SER A 398 8.07 -17.83 33.15
C SER A 398 8.25 -16.60 34.06
N SER A 399 8.15 -16.77 35.38
CA SER A 399 8.48 -15.73 36.35
C SER A 399 9.97 -15.77 36.69
N GLY A 400 10.54 -14.64 37.11
CA GLY A 400 11.96 -14.58 37.41
C GLY A 400 12.43 -13.21 37.88
N ALA A 401 13.73 -13.14 38.21
CA ALA A 401 14.36 -11.90 38.62
C ALA A 401 14.37 -10.89 37.47
N VAL A 402 14.06 -9.63 37.79
CA VAL A 402 14.01 -8.54 36.82
C VAL A 402 14.99 -7.44 37.21
N LEU A 403 15.83 -7.04 36.25
CA LEU A 403 16.65 -5.85 36.34
C LEU A 403 16.08 -4.77 35.40
N TYR A 404 15.65 -3.65 35.97
CA TYR A 404 15.15 -2.50 35.23
C TYR A 404 16.23 -1.40 35.16
N LEU A 405 16.73 -1.10 33.97
CA LEU A 405 17.69 -0.01 33.77
C LEU A 405 16.93 1.28 33.43
N SER A 406 16.86 2.20 34.38
CA SER A 406 16.10 3.45 34.24
C SER A 406 17.00 4.58 33.75
N GLY A 407 16.95 4.86 32.44
CA GLY A 407 17.73 5.95 31.83
C GLY A 407 17.23 7.38 32.15
N GLU A 408 15.98 7.52 32.63
CA GLU A 408 15.33 8.81 32.86
C GLU A 408 14.39 8.77 34.08
N GLY A 409 13.97 9.93 34.60
CA GLY A 409 12.81 10.06 35.50
C GLY A 409 13.08 9.94 37.01
N GLY A 410 14.30 9.56 37.43
CA GLY A 410 14.73 9.57 38.83
C GLY A 410 14.03 8.54 39.73
N ARG A 411 14.69 8.20 40.86
CA ARG A 411 14.26 7.13 41.78
C ARG A 411 12.86 7.34 42.36
N ASN A 412 12.53 8.55 42.79
CA ASN A 412 11.25 8.81 43.49
C ASN A 412 10.04 8.67 42.56
N THR A 413 10.11 9.23 41.35
CA THR A 413 9.04 9.10 40.34
C THR A 413 8.85 7.64 39.93
N PHE A 414 9.96 6.92 39.78
CA PHE A 414 9.93 5.49 39.49
C PHE A 414 9.25 4.72 40.62
N ALA A 415 9.67 4.92 41.87
CA ALA A 415 9.13 4.23 43.05
C ALA A 415 7.63 4.51 43.24
N ASN A 416 7.19 5.76 43.06
CA ASN A 416 5.78 6.12 43.11
C ASN A 416 4.96 5.33 42.07
N ARG A 417 5.39 5.35 40.80
CA ARG A 417 4.73 4.58 39.73
C ARG A 417 4.72 3.09 40.03
N HIS A 418 5.84 2.54 40.47
CA HIS A 418 6.00 1.12 40.78
C HIS A 418 5.01 0.67 41.87
N GLN A 419 4.86 1.45 42.94
CA GLN A 419 3.90 1.18 44.01
C GLN A 419 2.44 1.29 43.55
N VAL A 420 2.11 2.31 42.74
CA VAL A 420 0.76 2.49 42.19
C VAL A 420 0.38 1.31 41.28
N ILE A 421 1.29 0.88 40.42
CA ILE A 421 1.10 -0.29 39.56
C ILE A 421 0.92 -1.55 40.43
N ALA A 422 1.79 -1.78 41.41
CA ALA A 422 1.69 -2.93 42.31
C ALA A 422 0.34 -3.03 43.02
N ALA A 423 -0.14 -1.91 43.57
CA ALA A 423 -1.45 -1.83 44.20
C ALA A 423 -2.58 -2.20 43.22
N ARG A 424 -2.50 -1.77 41.96
CA ARG A 424 -3.49 -2.13 40.92
C ARG A 424 -3.54 -3.63 40.62
N TYR A 425 -2.41 -4.33 40.77
CA TYR A 425 -2.31 -5.78 40.61
C TYR A 425 -2.61 -6.55 41.90
N GLY A 426 -3.00 -5.89 42.98
CA GLY A 426 -3.26 -6.54 44.27
C GLY A 426 -1.98 -7.00 44.99
N ILE A 427 -0.81 -6.51 44.57
CA ILE A 427 0.47 -6.83 45.21
C ILE A 427 0.61 -5.93 46.44
N SER A 428 0.52 -6.52 47.63
CA SER A 428 0.67 -5.80 48.89
C SER A 428 2.07 -5.21 49.04
N ALA A 429 2.20 -4.15 49.84
CA ALA A 429 3.51 -3.55 50.14
C ALA A 429 4.49 -4.54 50.79
N LYS A 430 4.00 -5.56 51.51
CA LYS A 430 4.83 -6.63 52.06
C LYS A 430 5.39 -7.51 50.95
N VAL A 431 4.53 -7.98 50.04
CA VAL A 431 4.94 -8.82 48.90
C VAL A 431 5.88 -8.06 47.97
N LEU A 432 5.59 -6.78 47.71
CA LEU A 432 6.39 -5.93 46.83
C LEU A 432 7.87 -5.83 47.27
N ARG A 433 8.14 -5.83 48.57
CA ARG A 433 9.51 -5.76 49.11
C ARG A 433 10.34 -7.03 48.89
N GLU A 434 9.66 -8.16 48.74
CA GLU A 434 10.28 -9.48 48.60
C GLU A 434 10.39 -9.92 47.13
N LEU A 435 9.83 -9.14 46.19
CA LEU A 435 9.91 -9.47 44.77
C LEU A 435 11.37 -9.41 44.29
N PRO A 436 11.78 -10.34 43.40
CA PRO A 436 13.12 -10.33 42.81
C PRO A 436 13.20 -9.24 41.73
N PHE A 437 13.07 -7.97 42.13
CA PHE A 437 13.02 -6.81 41.24
C PHE A 437 14.09 -5.79 41.67
N GLY A 438 15.08 -5.58 40.81
CA GLY A 438 16.09 -4.52 40.95
C GLY A 438 15.87 -3.41 39.92
N ALA A 439 16.11 -2.16 40.31
CA ALA A 439 16.16 -1.03 39.38
C ALA A 439 17.48 -0.27 39.55
N GLU A 440 18.17 -0.06 38.42
CA GLU A 440 19.38 0.77 38.35
C GLU A 440 19.02 2.15 37.82
N PHE A 441 19.53 3.19 38.48
CA PHE A 441 19.25 4.60 38.15
C PHE A 441 20.53 5.37 37.79
N GLY A 442 21.70 4.77 38.01
CA GLY A 442 22.97 5.27 37.55
C GLY A 442 23.02 5.25 36.03
N VAL A 443 23.10 6.44 35.43
CA VAL A 443 23.48 6.60 34.03
C VAL A 443 24.94 7.08 34.02
N GLY A 444 25.82 6.31 33.40
CA GLY A 444 27.19 6.77 33.15
C GLY A 444 27.14 7.99 32.23
N THR A 445 27.95 9.03 32.51
CA THR A 445 28.13 10.09 31.53
C THR A 445 28.95 9.56 30.36
N LEU A 446 28.75 10.09 29.15
CA LEU A 446 29.59 9.76 27.97
C LEU A 446 31.10 9.97 28.22
N THR A 447 31.44 10.69 29.30
CA THR A 447 32.80 11.04 29.72
C THR A 447 33.35 10.17 30.85
N ASP A 448 32.55 9.25 31.39
CA ASP A 448 32.94 8.45 32.55
C ASP A 448 33.92 7.35 32.13
N ARG A 449 35.22 7.58 32.36
CA ARG A 449 36.32 6.66 31.98
C ARG A 449 36.50 5.49 32.97
N SER A 450 35.68 5.41 34.02
CA SER A 450 35.84 4.44 35.10
C SER A 450 35.05 3.14 34.96
N SER A 451 34.24 2.97 33.90
CA SER A 451 33.60 1.67 33.66
C SER A 451 34.62 0.66 33.12
N PRO A 452 34.82 -0.51 33.78
CA PRO A 452 35.64 -1.58 33.21
C PRO A 452 35.05 -1.93 31.85
N MET A 453 35.88 -1.83 30.80
CA MET A 453 35.50 -2.21 29.44
C MET A 453 34.93 -3.64 29.45
N LEU A 454 33.66 -3.78 29.06
CA LEU A 454 32.97 -5.04 28.80
C LEU A 454 32.94 -5.36 27.31
#